data_AF-A0AAD4GY26-F1
#
_entry.id   AF-A0AAD4GY26-F1
#
_cell.length_a   1.000
_cell.length_b   1.000
_cell.length_c   1.000
_cell.angle_alpha   90.00
_cell.angle_beta   90.00
_cell.angle_gamma   90.00
#
_symmetry.space_group_name_H-M   'P 1'
#
loop_
_entity.id
_entity.type
_entity.pdbx_description
1 polymer ?
#
loop_
_entity_poly.entity_id
_entity_poly.type
_entity_poly.pdbx_seq_one_letter_code
_entity_poly.pdbx_strand_id
1 'polypeptide(L)' 'MNDQRKELFILEDNVRPGILVLINDADWELEGEETYELQPGDNIVFVSTLHGG' A
#
# COMPACT_ATOMS: atom_id res chain seq x y z
N MET A 1 -22.24 -3.43 0.13
CA MET A 1 -21.91 -2.22 -0.65
C MET A 1 -20.86 -2.63 -1.65
N ASN A 2 -21.19 -2.65 -2.95
CA ASN A 2 -20.22 -3.04 -3.98
C ASN A 2 -19.47 -1.78 -4.42
N ASP A 3 -18.34 -1.50 -3.78
CA ASP A 3 -17.54 -0.32 -4.08
C ASP A 3 -16.56 -0.64 -5.20
N GLN A 4 -16.89 -0.21 -6.42
CA GLN A 4 -16.05 -0.39 -7.61
C GLN A 4 -14.66 0.26 -7.47
N ARG A 5 -14.48 1.20 -6.53
CA ARG A 5 -13.18 1.84 -6.28
C ARG A 5 -12.23 0.92 -5.53
N LYS A 6 -12.73 -0.11 -4.85
CA LYS A 6 -11.89 -1.10 -4.16
C LYS A 6 -10.94 -1.79 -5.13
N GLU A 7 -11.41 -2.10 -6.33
CA GLU A 7 -10.63 -2.76 -7.40
C GLU A 7 -9.49 -1.88 -7.94
N LEU A 8 -9.54 -0.56 -7.71
CA LEU A 8 -8.45 0.34 -8.10
C LEU A 8 -7.24 0.21 -7.16
N PHE A 9 -7.46 -0.24 -5.92
CA PHE A 9 -6.46 -0.32 -4.85
C PHE A 9 -6.10 -1.76 -4.46
N ILE A 10 -7.04 -2.70 -4.56
CA ILE A 10 -6.89 -4.08 -4.08
C ILE A 10 -7.17 -5.07 -5.22
N LEU A 11 -6.30 -6.05 -5.39
CA LEU A 11 -6.43 -7.18 -6.30
C LEU A 11 -6.13 -8.47 -5.55
N GLU A 12 -7.01 -9.47 -5.63
CA GLU A 12 -6.83 -10.77 -4.96
C GLU A 12 -6.47 -10.62 -3.46
N ASP A 13 -7.19 -9.72 -2.78
CA ASP A 13 -7.00 -9.36 -1.36
C ASP A 13 -5.62 -8.76 -1.00
N ASN A 14 -4.81 -8.39 -2.00
CA ASN A 14 -3.52 -7.72 -1.86
C ASN A 14 -3.54 -6.30 -2.43
N VAL A 15 -2.57 -5.46 -2.05
CA VAL A 15 -2.36 -4.16 -2.69
C VAL A 15 -2.10 -4.38 -4.18
N ARG A 16 -2.83 -3.65 -5.03
CA ARG A 16 -2.74 -3.81 -6.48
C ARG A 16 -1.31 -3.52 -6.97
N PRO A 17 -0.73 -4.38 -7.83
CA PRO A 17 0.57 -4.11 -8.44
C PRO A 17 0.64 -2.74 -9.12
N GLY A 18 1.77 -2.05 -8.98
CA GLY A 18 1.93 -0.65 -9.40
C GLY A 18 1.45 0.37 -8.38
N ILE A 19 1.16 -0.04 -7.14
CA ILE A 19 1.02 0.87 -6.00
C ILE A 19 2.19 0.61 -5.06
N LEU A 20 3.02 1.62 -4.85
CA LEU A 20 4.06 1.61 -3.82
C LEU A 20 3.45 2.04 -2.49
N VAL A 21 3.85 1.38 -1.41
CA VAL A 21 3.44 1.72 -0.05
C VAL A 21 4.66 2.19 0.72
N LEU A 22 4.55 3.38 1.29
CA LEU A 22 5.60 3.97 2.12
C LEU A 22 5.13 4.13 3.55
N ILE A 23 6.01 3.83 4.50
CA ILE A 23 5.82 4.06 5.93
C ILE A 23 6.87 5.08 6.35
N ASN A 24 6.44 6.27 6.75
CA ASN A 24 7.33 7.37 7.14
C ASN A 24 8.41 7.68 6.06
N ASP A 25 7.97 7.73 4.80
CA ASP A 25 8.79 7.94 3.59
C ASP A 25 9.80 6.82 3.27
N ALA A 26 9.78 5.70 4.00
CA ALA A 26 10.55 4.49 3.74
C ALA A 26 9.71 3.42 3.01
N ASP A 27 10.37 2.58 2.19
CA ASP A 27 9.74 1.46 1.50
C ASP A 27 9.27 0.40 2.51
N TRP A 28 7.98 0.05 2.49
CA TRP A 28 7.39 -0.89 3.44
C TRP A 28 7.98 -2.31 3.35
N GLU A 29 8.60 -2.68 2.24
CA GLU A 29 9.26 -3.99 2.06
C GLU A 29 10.41 -4.16 3.06
N LEU A 30 11.04 -3.04 3.45
CA LEU A 30 12.11 -3.02 4.45
C LEU A 30 11.58 -3.03 5.88
N GLU A 31 10.32 -2.65 6.07
CA GLU A 31 9.66 -2.51 7.38
C GLU A 31 8.82 -3.75 7.76
N GLY A 32 8.78 -4.77 6.90
CA GLY A 32 8.06 -6.02 7.13
C GLY A 32 6.67 -6.08 6.51
N GLU A 33 6.38 -5.22 5.53
CA GLU A 33 5.17 -5.25 4.70
C GLU A 33 3.89 -5.36 5.55
N GLU A 34 3.10 -6.40 5.32
CA GLU A 34 1.83 -6.66 6.01
C GLU A 34 1.99 -6.99 7.50
N THR A 35 3.21 -7.31 7.94
CA THR A 35 3.51 -7.65 9.34
C THR A 35 3.97 -6.45 10.16
N TYR A 36 4.15 -5.28 9.53
CA TYR A 36 4.50 -4.05 10.24
C TYR A 36 3.41 -3.67 11.26
N GLU A 37 3.81 -3.51 12.51
CA GLU A 37 2.91 -3.05 13.57
C GLU A 37 2.82 -1.52 13.55
N LEU A 38 1.68 -0.99 13.11
CA LEU A 38 1.42 0.45 13.06
C LEU A 38 1.67 1.15 14.40
N GLN A 39 2.41 2.25 14.36
CA GLN A 39 2.70 3.08 15.51
C GLN A 39 1.90 4.39 15.49
N PRO A 40 1.58 4.96 16.67
CA PRO A 40 0.93 6.26 16.74
C PRO A 40 1.75 7.35 16.04
N GLY A 41 1.14 8.00 15.05
CA GLY A 41 1.78 9.09 14.31
C GLY A 41 2.45 8.67 13.00
N ASP A 42 2.41 7.39 12.64
CA ASP A 42 2.93 6.93 11.34
C ASP A 42 2.21 7.59 10.17
N ASN A 43 3.00 7.96 9.16
CA ASN A 43 2.50 8.42 7.87
C ASN A 43 2.54 7.28 6.85
N ILE A 44 1.37 6.82 6.42
CA ILE A 44 1.24 5.75 5.41
C ILE A 44 0.84 6.37 4.08
N VAL A 45 1.67 6.20 3.06
CA VAL A 45 1.46 6.80 1.73
C VAL A 45 1.33 5.71 0.68
N PHE A 46 0.28 5.80 -0.14
CA PHE A 46 0.07 4.95 -1.30
C PHE A 46 0.34 5.76 -2.58
N VAL A 47 1.30 5.33 -3.37
CA VAL A 47 1.68 5.99 -4.63
C VAL A 47 1.37 5.05 -5.79
N SER A 48 0.34 5.38 -6.59
CA SER A 48 0.09 4.66 -7.84
C SER A 48 1.10 5.11 -8.90
N THR A 49 1.95 4.19 -9.33
CA THR A 49 2.93 4.40 -10.39
C THR A 49 2.35 3.98 -11.74
N LEU A 50 2.70 4.73 -12.79
CA LEU A 50 2.23 4.45 -14.16
C LEU A 50 3.04 3.36 -14.86
N HIS A 51 4.19 3.00 -14.29
CA HIS A 51 4.99 1.82 -14.65
C HIS A 51 5.00 0.91 -13.43
N GLY A 52 4.52 -0.31 -13.60
CA GLY A 52 4.54 -1.33 -12.54
C GLY A 52 5.98 -1.57 -12.10
N GLY A 53 6.20 -1.63 -10.78
CA GLY A 53 7.36 -2.32 -10.22
C GLY A 53 7.38 -3.77 -10.69
#